data_AF-A0AA38JAX2-F1
#
_entry.id   AF-A0AA38JAX2-F1
#
_cell.length_a   1.000
_cell.length_b   1.000
_cell.length_c   1.000
_cell.angle_alpha   90.00
_cell.angle_beta   90.00
_cell.angle_gamma   90.00
#
_symmetry.space_group_name_H-M   'P 1'
#
loop_
_entity.id
_entity.type
_entity.pdbx_description
1 polymer ?
#
loop_
_entity_poly.entity_id
_entity_poly.type
_entity_poly.pdbx_seq_one_letter_code
_entity_poly.pdbx_strand_id
1 'polypeptide(L)'
;MARVPLTSRPLDFVYFCFFLNHIPASILLDFQKFYPAAYVPSSIVGIRQWWIDISADPLVAAAARGDNLLHGELVWFGCFAWLELLFQFPVFILGMRGLWNGSRSIYVLMLAYGASTATTVLPCIVYFLQEHPNMTPAHRIMLLSSYVPFLLVPLMMTVDMGFRVYNIVASAEVKAKTE
;
A
#
# COMPACT_ATOMS: atom_id res chain seq x y z
N MET A 1 -10.96 -15.91 -26.68
CA MET A 1 -12.08 -15.22 -26.01
C MET A 1 -11.76 -13.74 -25.90
N ALA A 2 -12.72 -12.86 -26.19
CA ALA A 2 -12.55 -11.43 -25.95
C ALA A 2 -12.36 -11.17 -24.45
N ARG A 3 -11.41 -10.30 -24.11
CA ARG A 3 -11.09 -9.92 -22.73
C ARG A 3 -12.28 -9.19 -22.10
N VAL A 4 -12.72 -9.61 -20.92
CA VAL A 4 -13.72 -8.87 -20.15
C VAL A 4 -13.11 -7.54 -19.68
N PRO A 5 -13.70 -6.39 -20.04
CA PRO A 5 -13.19 -5.07 -19.64
C PRO A 5 -13.08 -4.93 -18.12
N LEU A 6 -12.18 -4.07 -17.65
CA LEU A 6 -12.08 -3.75 -16.21
C LEU A 6 -13.35 -3.08 -15.69
N THR A 7 -14.01 -2.26 -16.50
CA THR A 7 -15.26 -1.58 -16.14
C THR A 7 -16.42 -2.54 -15.88
N SER A 8 -16.33 -3.78 -16.37
CA SER A 8 -17.29 -4.86 -16.08
C SER A 8 -16.91 -5.70 -14.85
N ARG A 9 -15.80 -5.38 -14.18
CA ARG A 9 -15.27 -6.07 -12.99
C ARG A 9 -15.01 -5.02 -11.90
N PRO A 10 -16.05 -4.59 -11.16
CA PRO A 10 -15.98 -3.39 -10.31
C PRO A 10 -14.89 -3.45 -9.24
N LEU A 11 -14.71 -4.59 -8.56
CA LEU A 11 -13.62 -4.75 -7.59
C LEU A 11 -12.24 -4.67 -8.25
N ASP A 12 -12.05 -5.36 -9.37
CA ASP A 12 -10.79 -5.31 -10.11
C ASP A 12 -10.47 -3.88 -10.59
N PHE A 13 -11.49 -3.09 -10.95
CA PHE A 13 -11.34 -1.69 -11.31
C PHE A 13 -10.92 -0.83 -10.12
N VAL A 14 -11.55 -1.01 -8.95
CA VAL A 14 -11.15 -0.33 -7.71
C VAL A 14 -9.69 -0.65 -7.37
N TYR A 15 -9.29 -1.92 -7.44
CA TYR A 15 -7.93 -2.34 -7.13
C TYR A 15 -6.91 -1.79 -8.13
N PHE A 16 -7.28 -1.74 -9.42
CA PHE A 16 -6.44 -1.15 -10.46
C PHE A 16 -6.22 0.35 -10.21
N CYS A 17 -7.30 1.09 -9.94
CA CYS A 17 -7.23 2.54 -9.65
C CYS A 17 -6.45 2.81 -8.36
N PHE A 18 -6.62 1.97 -7.35
CA PHE A 18 -5.86 2.03 -6.10
C PHE A 18 -4.36 1.91 -6.38
N PHE A 19 -3.91 0.86 -7.09
CA PHE A 19 -2.50 0.71 -7.46
C PHE A 19 -1.99 1.89 -8.31
N LEU A 20 -2.78 2.34 -9.28
CA LEU A 20 -2.42 3.47 -10.15
C LEU A 20 -2.18 4.76 -9.36
N ASN A 21 -3.05 5.05 -8.37
CA ASN A 21 -2.91 6.23 -7.52
C ASN A 21 -1.77 6.07 -6.49
N HIS A 22 -1.47 4.85 -6.07
CA HIS A 22 -0.44 4.61 -5.07
C HIS A 22 0.98 4.78 -5.61
N ILE A 23 1.22 4.41 -6.86
CA ILE A 23 2.55 4.54 -7.51
C ILE A 23 3.16 5.95 -7.37
N PRO A 24 2.48 7.05 -7.74
CA PRO A 24 3.06 8.39 -7.58
C PRO A 24 3.25 8.75 -6.10
N ALA A 25 2.37 8.33 -5.19
CA ALA A 25 2.55 8.57 -3.77
C ALA A 25 3.84 7.90 -3.25
N SER A 26 4.06 6.62 -3.57
CA SER A 26 5.26 5.90 -3.15
C SER A 26 6.55 6.52 -3.72
N ILE A 27 6.54 6.88 -5.01
CA ILE A 27 7.72 7.50 -5.65
C ILE A 27 7.98 8.90 -5.08
N LEU A 28 6.94 9.70 -4.91
CA LEU A 28 7.08 11.11 -4.54
C LEU A 28 7.12 11.35 -3.03
N LEU A 29 6.75 10.41 -2.18
CA LEU A 29 6.79 10.57 -0.73
C LEU A 29 7.59 9.45 -0.06
N ASP A 30 7.12 8.21 -0.16
CA ASP A 30 7.62 7.10 0.67
C ASP A 30 9.07 6.73 0.34
N PHE A 31 9.45 6.77 -0.93
CA PHE A 31 10.77 6.36 -1.41
C PHE A 31 11.81 7.45 -1.34
N GLN A 32 11.44 8.69 -1.02
CA GLN A 32 12.43 9.77 -0.98
C GLN A 32 13.57 9.53 0.02
N LYS A 33 13.34 8.71 1.05
CA LYS A 33 14.37 8.32 2.01
C LYS A 33 15.41 7.34 1.46
N PHE A 34 15.07 6.62 0.38
CA PHE A 34 15.96 5.69 -0.30
C PHE A 34 16.74 6.36 -1.42
N TYR A 35 16.34 7.57 -1.84
CA TYR A 35 17.03 8.29 -2.88
C TYR A 35 18.34 8.88 -2.37
N PRO A 36 19.44 8.76 -3.13
CA PRO A 36 20.67 9.45 -2.77
C PRO A 36 20.42 10.96 -2.85
N ALA A 37 20.68 11.67 -1.75
CA ALA A 37 20.36 13.10 -1.61
C ALA A 37 20.93 13.97 -2.75
N ALA A 38 22.07 13.58 -3.32
CA ALA A 38 22.72 14.28 -4.44
C ALA A 38 21.88 14.30 -5.75
N TYR A 39 20.93 13.38 -5.91
CA TYR A 39 20.17 13.22 -7.15
C TYR A 39 18.68 13.56 -7.01
N VAL A 40 18.22 13.98 -5.82
CA VAL A 40 16.81 14.34 -5.60
C VAL A 40 16.60 15.81 -5.90
N PRO A 41 15.77 16.18 -6.89
CA PRO A 41 15.41 17.56 -7.14
C PRO A 41 14.76 18.20 -5.90
N SER A 42 15.05 19.48 -5.67
CA SER A 42 14.47 20.26 -4.57
C SER A 42 12.94 20.29 -4.60
N SER A 43 12.34 20.22 -5.80
CA SER A 43 10.88 20.14 -5.98
C SER A 43 10.28 18.88 -5.36
N ILE A 44 10.95 17.73 -5.48
CA ILE A 44 10.50 16.47 -4.88
C ILE A 44 10.60 16.56 -3.37
N VAL A 45 11.74 17.03 -2.84
CA VAL A 45 11.89 17.28 -1.39
C VAL A 45 10.81 18.22 -0.85
N GLY A 46 10.45 19.25 -1.62
CA GLY A 46 9.38 20.20 -1.30
C GLY A 46 8.02 19.54 -1.15
N ILE A 47 7.69 18.49 -1.92
CA ILE A 47 6.41 17.76 -1.78
C ILE A 47 6.32 17.06 -0.43
N ARG A 48 7.40 16.41 0.03
CA ARG A 48 7.42 15.77 1.35
C ARG A 48 7.34 16.79 2.47
N GLN A 49 8.05 17.91 2.34
CA GLN A 49 7.98 18.98 3.34
C GLN A 49 6.57 19.58 3.41
N TRP A 50 5.98 19.88 2.24
CA TRP A 50 4.60 20.34 2.15
C TRP A 50 3.64 19.37 2.85
N TRP A 51 3.78 18.06 2.62
CA TRP A 51 2.96 17.05 3.29
C TRP A 51 3.11 17.13 4.81
N ILE A 52 4.34 17.14 5.33
CA ILE A 52 4.62 17.25 6.77
C ILE A 52 3.98 18.52 7.34
N ASP A 53 4.09 19.64 6.66
CA ASP A 53 3.60 20.94 7.15
C ASP A 53 2.06 20.98 7.25
N ILE A 54 1.34 20.37 6.29
CA ILE A 54 -0.13 20.36 6.32
C ILE A 54 -0.69 19.27 7.25
N SER A 55 0.04 18.16 7.43
CA SER A 55 -0.47 16.95 8.10
C SER A 55 0.03 16.76 9.52
N ALA A 56 1.14 17.42 9.87
CA ALA A 56 1.91 17.11 11.07
C ALA A 56 2.25 15.61 11.19
N ASP A 57 2.44 14.90 10.07
CA ASP A 57 2.72 13.47 10.05
C ASP A 57 4.03 13.12 10.79
N PRO A 58 3.96 12.48 11.97
CA PRO A 58 5.15 12.18 12.75
C PRO A 58 6.04 11.10 12.12
N LEU A 59 5.47 10.19 11.32
CA LEU A 59 6.20 9.09 10.70
C LEU A 59 7.02 9.60 9.50
N VAL A 60 6.39 10.41 8.65
CA VAL A 60 7.07 11.01 7.49
C VAL A 60 8.09 12.06 7.96
N ALA A 61 7.77 12.84 9.00
CA ALA A 61 8.71 13.79 9.60
C ALA A 61 9.94 13.09 10.18
N ALA A 62 9.78 11.95 10.86
CA ALA A 62 10.91 11.17 11.37
C ALA A 62 11.76 10.60 10.24
N ALA A 63 11.14 10.05 9.20
CA ALA A 63 11.85 9.55 8.03
C ALA A 63 12.65 10.66 7.30
N ALA A 64 12.15 11.90 7.28
CA ALA A 64 12.81 13.04 6.65
C ALA A 64 14.06 13.53 7.41
N ARG A 65 14.10 13.39 8.74
CA ARG A 65 15.25 13.81 9.56
C ARG A 65 16.46 12.89 9.45
N GLY A 66 16.32 11.72 8.82
CA GLY A 66 17.38 10.72 8.79
C GLY A 66 17.64 10.09 10.15
N ASP A 67 16.67 10.15 11.07
CA ASP A 67 16.63 9.28 12.24
C ASP A 67 16.66 7.85 11.67
N ASN A 68 17.84 7.23 11.68
CA ASN A 68 18.12 5.99 10.95
C ASN A 68 16.96 5.04 11.17
N LEU A 69 16.12 4.78 10.16
CA LEU A 69 14.93 3.94 10.35
C LEU A 69 15.27 2.46 10.59
N LEU A 70 16.55 2.14 10.76
CA LEU A 70 17.07 0.86 11.23
C LEU A 70 17.60 0.93 12.68
N HIS A 71 17.55 2.11 13.31
CA HIS A 71 17.99 2.40 14.67
C HIS A 71 17.08 3.44 15.36
N GLY A 72 16.40 3.08 16.46
CA GLY A 72 15.58 4.01 17.24
C GLY A 72 14.13 3.55 17.42
N GLU A 73 13.24 4.45 17.83
CA GLU A 73 11.85 4.09 18.20
C GLU A 73 10.96 3.69 17.02
N LEU A 74 11.33 4.09 15.79
CA LEU A 74 10.55 3.86 14.57
C LEU A 74 11.20 2.84 13.62
N VAL A 75 12.04 1.93 14.12
CA VAL A 75 12.65 0.86 13.29
C VAL A 75 11.61 0.06 12.51
N TRP A 76 10.47 -0.24 13.15
CA TRP A 76 9.36 -0.96 12.53
C TRP A 76 8.85 -0.26 11.26
N PHE A 77 8.78 1.08 11.25
CA PHE A 77 8.34 1.87 10.09
C PHE A 77 9.39 1.85 8.97
N GLY A 78 10.67 1.80 9.34
CA GLY A 78 11.76 1.55 8.40
C GLY A 78 11.63 0.21 7.69
N CYS A 79 11.39 -0.87 8.44
CA CYS A 79 11.14 -2.19 7.90
C CYS A 79 9.95 -2.19 6.92
N PHE A 80 8.87 -1.48 7.26
CA PHE A 80 7.68 -1.41 6.41
C PHE A 80 7.94 -0.73 5.08
N ALA A 81 8.74 0.34 5.04
CA ALA A 81 9.04 0.97 3.77
C ALA A 81 10.04 0.17 2.92
N TRP A 82 10.94 -0.60 3.54
CA TRP A 82 11.74 -1.57 2.79
C TRP A 82 10.85 -2.67 2.20
N LEU A 83 9.88 -3.15 2.96
CA LEU A 83 8.87 -4.09 2.46
C LEU A 83 8.04 -3.47 1.34
N GLU A 84 7.72 -2.19 1.44
CA GLU A 84 7.02 -1.47 0.39
C GLU A 84 7.85 -1.44 -0.90
N LEU A 85 9.09 -0.94 -0.80
CA LEU A 85 10.00 -0.81 -1.95
C LEU A 85 10.28 -2.15 -2.64
N LEU A 86 10.55 -3.20 -1.86
CA LEU A 86 11.06 -4.47 -2.39
C LEU A 86 9.96 -5.46 -2.77
N PHE A 87 8.79 -5.36 -2.14
CA PHE A 87 7.68 -6.29 -2.37
C PHE A 87 6.41 -5.59 -2.83
N GLN A 88 5.87 -4.65 -2.06
CA GLN A 88 4.53 -4.10 -2.33
C GLN A 88 4.48 -3.30 -3.63
N PHE A 89 5.48 -2.45 -3.87
CA PHE A 89 5.54 -1.59 -5.04
C PHE A 89 5.72 -2.35 -6.37
N PRO A 90 6.61 -3.35 -6.49
CA PRO A 90 6.60 -4.26 -7.63
C PRO A 90 5.23 -4.91 -7.86
N VAL A 91 4.50 -5.25 -6.80
CA VAL A 91 3.15 -5.80 -6.90
C VAL A 91 2.14 -4.78 -7.45
N PHE A 92 2.31 -3.47 -7.25
CA PHE A 92 1.43 -2.48 -7.89
C PHE A 92 1.43 -2.64 -9.41
N ILE A 93 2.62 -2.76 -9.99
CA ILE A 93 2.81 -2.87 -11.44
C ILE A 93 2.30 -4.22 -11.96
N LEU A 94 2.67 -5.32 -11.28
CA LEU A 94 2.25 -6.66 -11.66
C LEU A 94 0.75 -6.86 -11.46
N GLY A 95 0.20 -6.33 -10.38
CA GLY A 95 -1.20 -6.29 -10.01
C GLY A 95 -2.02 -5.57 -11.08
N MET A 96 -1.65 -4.35 -11.44
CA MET A 96 -2.27 -3.61 -12.53
C MET A 96 -2.25 -4.38 -13.85
N ARG A 97 -1.10 -4.96 -14.24
CA ARG A 97 -0.99 -5.76 -15.46
C ARG A 97 -1.89 -7.00 -15.42
N GLY A 98 -1.91 -7.69 -14.29
CA GLY A 98 -2.73 -8.89 -14.06
C GLY A 98 -4.22 -8.58 -14.12
N LEU A 99 -4.65 -7.53 -13.41
CA LEU A 99 -6.03 -7.05 -13.38
C LEU A 99 -6.48 -6.57 -14.75
N TRP A 100 -5.64 -5.77 -15.44
CA TRP A 100 -5.86 -5.37 -16.82
C TRP A 100 -6.16 -6.63 -17.63
N ASN A 101 -5.23 -7.57 -17.73
CA ASN A 101 -5.37 -8.78 -18.55
C ASN A 101 -6.44 -9.77 -18.07
N GLY A 102 -7.03 -9.60 -16.87
CA GLY A 102 -7.96 -10.57 -16.29
C GLY A 102 -7.29 -11.89 -15.94
N SER A 103 -5.99 -11.87 -15.62
CA SER A 103 -5.23 -13.07 -15.30
C SER A 103 -5.55 -13.55 -13.89
N ARG A 104 -5.92 -14.83 -13.75
CA ARG A 104 -6.11 -15.47 -12.43
C ARG A 104 -4.80 -15.72 -11.69
N SER A 105 -3.67 -15.75 -12.41
CA SER A 105 -2.35 -15.99 -11.81
C SER A 105 -1.93 -14.91 -10.80
N ILE A 106 -2.57 -13.74 -10.85
CA ILE A 106 -2.23 -12.61 -9.97
C ILE A 106 -2.86 -12.73 -8.59
N TYR A 107 -3.87 -13.58 -8.41
CA TYR A 107 -4.69 -13.60 -7.20
C TYR A 107 -3.88 -13.91 -5.94
N VAL A 108 -2.96 -14.89 -6.00
CA VAL A 108 -2.11 -15.25 -4.87
C VAL A 108 -1.18 -14.09 -4.49
N LEU A 109 -0.61 -13.41 -5.49
CA LEU A 109 0.29 -12.28 -5.26
C LEU A 109 -0.48 -11.08 -4.67
N MET A 110 -1.68 -10.78 -5.17
CA MET A 110 -2.55 -9.74 -4.63
C MET A 110 -3.07 -10.06 -3.23
N LEU A 111 -3.32 -11.33 -2.92
CA LEU A 111 -3.67 -11.77 -1.57
C LEU A 111 -2.52 -11.49 -0.59
N ALA A 112 -1.31 -11.93 -0.93
CA ALA A 112 -0.13 -11.70 -0.10
C ALA A 112 0.16 -10.20 0.08
N TYR A 113 0.03 -9.43 -1.00
CA TYR A 113 0.12 -7.98 -0.98
C TYR A 113 -0.92 -7.33 -0.07
N GLY A 114 -2.18 -7.72 -0.20
CA GLY A 114 -3.29 -7.16 0.57
C GLY A 114 -3.05 -7.36 2.07
N ALA A 115 -2.69 -8.59 2.46
CA ALA A 115 -2.43 -8.94 3.84
C ALA A 115 -1.21 -8.17 4.38
N SER A 116 -0.11 -8.15 3.61
CA SER A 116 1.11 -7.42 3.96
C SER A 116 0.82 -5.93 4.19
N THR A 117 0.14 -5.27 3.26
CA THR A 117 -0.13 -3.83 3.34
C THR A 117 -1.05 -3.49 4.50
N ALA A 118 -2.09 -4.29 4.73
CA ALA A 118 -2.95 -4.12 5.89
C ALA A 118 -2.16 -4.22 7.21
N THR A 119 -1.24 -5.19 7.30
CA THR A 119 -0.37 -5.37 8.47
C THR A 119 0.63 -4.24 8.66
N THR A 120 1.11 -3.59 7.58
CA THR A 120 2.04 -2.45 7.70
C THR A 120 1.33 -1.14 8.02
N VAL A 121 0.10 -0.94 7.52
CA VAL A 121 -0.68 0.30 7.72
C VAL A 121 -1.35 0.34 9.10
N LEU A 122 -1.76 -0.81 9.64
CA LEU A 122 -2.44 -0.87 10.93
C LEU A 122 -1.63 -0.24 12.08
N PRO A 123 -0.32 -0.53 12.27
CA PRO A 123 0.50 0.15 13.26
C PRO A 123 0.60 1.65 13.05
N CYS A 124 0.65 2.14 11.81
CA CYS A 124 0.66 3.58 11.51
C CYS A 124 -0.63 4.26 12.00
N ILE A 125 -1.80 3.66 11.74
CA ILE A 125 -3.08 4.16 12.22
C ILE A 125 -3.13 4.19 13.75
N VAL A 126 -2.72 3.10 14.40
CA VAL A 126 -2.67 3.02 15.87
C VAL A 126 -1.71 4.08 16.43
N TYR A 127 -0.57 4.30 15.77
CA TYR A 127 0.40 5.31 16.15
C TYR A 127 -0.23 6.71 16.10
N PHE A 128 -1.01 7.06 15.08
CA PHE A 128 -1.71 8.36 15.00
C PHE A 128 -2.82 8.54 16.04
N LEU A 129 -3.35 7.47 16.64
CA LEU A 129 -4.32 7.58 17.72
C LEU A 129 -3.68 7.93 19.06
N GLN A 130 -2.35 7.82 19.17
CA GLN A 130 -1.61 8.27 20.35
C GLN A 130 -1.48 9.80 20.39
N GLU A 131 -1.07 10.32 21.54
CA GLU A 131 -0.80 11.75 21.69
C GLU A 131 0.56 12.12 21.12
N HIS A 132 0.57 13.13 20.25
CA HIS A 132 1.77 13.64 19.58
C HIS A 132 1.86 15.15 19.81
N PRO A 133 3.02 15.69 20.27
CA PRO A 133 3.15 17.10 20.67
C PRO A 133 2.70 18.13 19.63
N ASN A 134 2.87 17.83 18.35
CA ASN A 134 2.59 18.76 17.24
C ASN A 134 1.31 18.42 16.46
N MET A 135 0.50 17.47 16.94
CA MET A 135 -0.66 16.97 16.20
C MET A 135 -1.96 17.46 16.82
N THR A 136 -2.72 18.24 16.06
CA THR A 136 -4.06 18.68 16.44
C THR A 136 -5.11 17.59 16.12
N PRO A 137 -6.34 17.68 16.65
CA PRO A 137 -7.43 16.80 16.23
C PRO A 137 -7.71 16.86 14.71
N ALA A 138 -7.55 18.03 14.10
CA ALA A 138 -7.72 18.22 12.65
C ALA A 138 -6.61 17.47 11.86
N HIS A 139 -5.35 17.58 12.29
CA HIS A 139 -4.24 16.81 11.73
C HIS A 139 -4.50 15.30 11.85
N ARG A 140 -4.95 14.84 13.02
CA ARG A 140 -5.29 13.43 13.26
C ARG A 140 -6.40 12.94 12.31
N ILE A 141 -7.47 13.72 12.13
CA ILE A 141 -8.53 13.38 11.17
C ILE A 141 -7.95 13.30 9.75
N MET A 142 -7.12 14.26 9.34
CA MET A 142 -6.51 14.26 8.02
C MET A 142 -5.62 13.03 7.78
N LEU A 143 -4.80 12.66 8.76
CA LEU A 143 -3.96 11.46 8.70
C LEU A 143 -4.80 10.19 8.63
N LEU A 144 -5.83 10.06 9.48
CA LEU A 144 -6.73 8.91 9.45
C LEU A 144 -7.49 8.82 8.12
N SER A 145 -8.00 9.94 7.60
CA SER A 145 -8.64 10.00 6.27
C SER A 145 -7.68 9.59 5.14
N SER A 146 -6.39 9.82 5.32
CA SER A 146 -5.37 9.46 4.35
C SER A 146 -4.98 7.99 4.45
N TYR A 147 -4.78 7.45 5.66
CA TYR A 147 -4.28 6.08 5.89
C TYR A 147 -5.37 5.00 5.94
N VAL A 148 -6.57 5.30 6.42
CA VAL A 148 -7.67 4.32 6.54
C VAL A 148 -8.04 3.69 5.18
N PRO A 149 -8.12 4.43 4.06
CA PRO A 149 -8.33 3.82 2.74
C PRO A 149 -7.24 2.80 2.37
N PHE A 150 -5.98 3.07 2.74
CA PHE A 150 -4.85 2.15 2.55
C PHE A 150 -4.83 0.95 3.50
N LEU A 151 -5.71 0.93 4.51
CA LEU A 151 -6.01 -0.28 5.28
C LEU A 151 -7.19 -1.05 4.67
N LEU A 152 -8.29 -0.35 4.39
CA LEU A 152 -9.55 -0.97 3.98
C LEU A 152 -9.47 -1.62 2.60
N VAL A 153 -8.85 -0.96 1.61
CA VAL A 153 -8.75 -1.52 0.25
C VAL A 153 -7.85 -2.76 0.23
N PRO A 154 -6.65 -2.78 0.84
CA PRO A 154 -5.85 -4.01 0.93
C PRO A 154 -6.49 -5.14 1.74
N LEU A 155 -7.21 -4.84 2.83
CA LEU A 155 -8.00 -5.84 3.54
C LEU A 155 -9.07 -6.44 2.63
N MET A 156 -9.79 -5.60 1.87
CA MET A 156 -10.77 -6.07 0.89
C MET A 156 -10.12 -6.94 -0.19
N MET A 157 -8.95 -6.54 -0.72
CA MET A 157 -8.19 -7.37 -1.67
C MET A 157 -7.84 -8.73 -1.07
N THR A 158 -7.42 -8.76 0.20
CA THR A 158 -7.06 -10.02 0.90
C THR A 158 -8.25 -10.98 0.93
N VAL A 159 -9.41 -10.47 1.34
CA VAL A 159 -10.64 -11.27 1.45
C VAL A 159 -11.13 -11.72 0.07
N ASP A 160 -11.23 -10.80 -0.89
CA ASP A 160 -11.71 -11.11 -2.25
C ASP A 160 -10.79 -12.13 -2.95
N MET A 161 -9.48 -11.90 -2.96
CA MET A 161 -8.52 -12.83 -3.56
C MET A 161 -8.49 -14.16 -2.81
N GLY A 162 -8.67 -14.16 -1.48
CA GLY A 162 -8.80 -15.36 -0.67
C GLY A 162 -9.97 -16.24 -1.12
N PHE A 163 -11.16 -15.66 -1.27
CA PHE A 163 -12.32 -16.39 -1.78
C PHE A 163 -12.15 -16.85 -3.22
N ARG A 164 -11.58 -16.01 -4.10
CA ARG A 164 -11.32 -16.40 -5.50
C ARG A 164 -10.37 -17.58 -5.60
N VAL A 165 -9.29 -17.60 -4.82
CA VAL A 165 -8.34 -18.72 -4.76
C VAL A 165 -9.02 -19.96 -4.18
N TYR A 166 -9.73 -19.82 -3.05
CA TYR A 166 -10.47 -20.92 -2.42
C TYR A 166 -11.44 -21.59 -3.40
N ASN A 167 -12.25 -20.80 -4.12
CA ASN A 167 -13.22 -21.32 -5.08
C ASN A 167 -12.57 -22.10 -6.23
N ILE A 168 -11.37 -21.68 -6.67
CA ILE A 168 -10.61 -22.41 -7.70
C ILE A 168 -10.15 -23.78 -7.15
N VAL A 169 -9.62 -23.81 -5.92
CA VAL A 169 -9.18 -25.05 -5.27
C VAL A 169 -10.35 -26.00 -5.03
N ALA A 170 -11.45 -25.50 -4.44
CA ALA A 170 -12.65 -26.30 -4.19
C ALA A 170 -13.23 -26.91 -5.48
N SER A 171 -13.26 -26.13 -6.57
CA SER A 171 -13.71 -26.63 -7.88
C SER A 171 -12.80 -27.72 -8.44
N ALA A 172 -11.49 -27.61 -8.23
CA ALA A 172 -10.52 -28.62 -8.65
C ALA A 172 -10.65 -29.93 -7.85
N GLU A 173 -10.88 -29.84 -6.54
CA GLU A 173 -11.10 -31.02 -5.68
C GLU A 173 -12.37 -31.79 -6.06
N VAL A 174 -13.48 -31.09 -6.35
CA VAL A 174 -14.71 -31.73 -6.81
C VAL A 174 -14.47 -32.48 -8.12
N LYS A 175 -13.80 -31.84 -9.07
CA LYS A 175 -13.48 -32.46 -10.37
C LYS A 175 -12.62 -33.72 -10.23
N ALA A 176 -11.62 -33.68 -9.35
CA ALA A 176 -10.74 -34.82 -9.09
C ALA A 176 -11.44 -36.01 -8.42
N LYS A 177 -12.59 -35.81 -7.74
CA LYS A 177 -13.40 -36.88 -7.16
C LYS A 177 -14.39 -37.51 -8.15
N THR A 178 -14.66 -36.82 -9.26
CA THR A 178 -15.61 -37.26 -10.29
C THR A 178 -14.95 -37.90 -11.51
N GLU A 179 -13.63 -37.77 -11.65
CA GLU A 179 -12.78 -38.45 -12.64
C GLU A 179 -12.21 -39.74 -12.04
#